data_AF-A0A067BYQ1-F1
#
_entry.id   AF-A0A067BYQ1-F1
#
_cell.length_a   1.000
_cell.length_b   1.000
_cell.length_c   1.000
_cell.angle_alpha   90.00
_cell.angle_beta   90.00
_cell.angle_gamma   90.00
#
_symmetry.space_group_name_H-M   'P 1'
#
loop_
_entity.id
_entity.type
_entity.pdbx_description
1 polymer ?
#
loop_
_entity_poly.entity_id
_entity_poly.type
_entity_poly.pdbx_seq_one_letter_code
_entity_poly.pdbx_strand_id
1 'polypeptide(L)'
;MMLQTTKQLAKAVKTQAPAHVRLVSYTERQAKLGRPVSPHVEIYAFPVTAIASITNRATGVALTGGFASAAFVSLVGADVPALIYAAQDIIPFFAPLSKFCVAFPVTYHSLNAIRGAVWSQNPEMLTVPQAAQSSQGLLAAAGVVGIGAACYTIKRD
;
A
#
# COMPACT_ATOMS: atom_id res chain seq x y z
N MET A 1 46.92 26.09 30.49
CA MET A 1 46.96 25.48 29.14
C MET A 1 45.64 24.79 28.75
N MET A 2 44.93 24.11 29.65
CA MET A 2 43.68 23.37 29.37
C MET A 2 42.40 24.21 29.15
N LEU A 3 42.42 25.49 29.53
CA LEU A 3 41.28 26.44 29.36
C LEU A 3 41.25 27.12 27.98
N GLN A 4 42.36 27.11 27.25
CA GLN A 4 42.42 27.66 25.90
C GLN A 4 41.91 26.67 24.86
N THR A 5 42.14 25.36 25.09
CA THR A 5 41.67 24.28 24.21
C THR A 5 40.14 24.14 24.23
N THR A 6 39.49 24.27 25.39
CA THR A 6 38.02 24.22 25.51
C THR A 6 37.33 25.40 24.83
N LYS A 7 37.91 26.61 24.94
CA LYS A 7 37.41 27.80 24.25
C LYS A 7 37.60 27.71 22.73
N GLN A 8 38.68 27.11 22.26
CA GLN A 8 38.90 26.85 20.83
C GLN A 8 37.97 25.77 20.28
N LEU A 9 37.71 24.70 21.05
CA LEU A 9 36.70 23.69 20.70
C LEU A 9 35.30 24.28 20.68
N ALA A 10 34.91 25.07 21.69
CA ALA A 10 33.61 25.74 21.71
C ALA A 10 33.45 26.73 20.54
N LYS A 11 34.51 27.44 20.17
CA LYS A 11 34.53 28.30 18.98
C LYS A 11 34.40 27.48 17.69
N ALA A 12 35.10 26.34 17.57
CA ALA A 12 35.02 25.43 16.44
C ALA A 12 33.63 24.78 16.28
N VAL A 13 32.98 24.41 17.40
CA VAL A 13 31.58 23.93 17.42
C VAL A 13 30.62 25.04 16.99
N LYS A 14 30.86 26.29 17.42
CA LYS A 14 30.13 27.48 16.92
C LYS A 14 30.41 27.81 15.45
N THR A 15 31.46 27.26 14.87
CA THR A 15 31.79 27.39 13.43
C THR A 15 31.25 26.22 12.62
N GLN A 16 30.42 25.34 13.18
CA GLN A 16 29.46 24.62 12.35
C GLN A 16 28.51 25.67 11.77
N ALA A 17 28.62 25.86 10.46
CA ALA A 17 27.80 26.79 9.69
C ALA A 17 26.34 26.71 10.13
N PRO A 18 25.67 27.85 10.32
CA PRO A 18 24.31 27.86 10.84
C PRO A 18 23.41 27.08 9.89
N ALA A 19 22.41 26.38 10.45
CA ALA A 19 21.50 25.50 9.72
C ALA A 19 20.80 26.15 8.49
N HIS A 20 20.89 27.47 8.34
CA HIS A 20 20.32 28.25 7.24
C HIS A 20 21.26 28.51 6.04
N VAL A 21 22.49 27.98 5.98
CA VAL A 21 23.39 28.15 4.81
C VAL A 21 23.87 26.81 4.26
N ARG A 22 22.92 25.94 3.87
CA ARG A 22 23.15 24.98 2.78
C ARG A 22 22.27 25.44 1.61
N LEU A 23 22.85 26.23 0.69
CA LEU A 23 22.21 26.68 -0.56
C LEU A 23 21.74 25.52 -1.48
N VAL A 24 22.05 24.28 -1.12
CA VAL A 24 21.74 23.06 -1.85
C VAL A 24 21.24 22.04 -0.84
N SER A 25 20.07 21.46 -1.11
CA SER A 25 19.44 20.43 -0.29
C SER A 25 20.37 19.22 -0.10
N TYR A 26 20.08 18.41 0.92
CA TYR A 26 20.83 17.17 1.14
C TYR A 26 20.85 16.28 -0.12
N THR A 27 19.70 16.12 -0.76
CA THR A 27 19.53 15.27 -1.95
C THR A 27 20.36 15.77 -3.13
N GLU A 28 20.32 17.07 -3.42
CA GLU A 28 21.14 17.67 -4.49
C GLU A 28 22.63 17.53 -4.21
N ARG A 29 23.03 17.61 -2.94
CA ARG A 29 24.43 17.38 -2.54
C ARG A 29 24.86 15.93 -2.75
N GLN A 30 24.02 14.95 -2.38
CA GLN A 30 24.36 13.53 -2.59
C GLN A 30 24.39 13.19 -4.09
N ALA A 31 23.46 13.74 -4.88
CA ALA A 31 23.44 13.59 -6.33
C ALA A 31 24.70 14.15 -6.98
N LYS A 32 25.16 15.35 -6.58
CA LYS A 32 26.43 15.94 -7.04
C LYS A 32 27.66 15.10 -6.69
N LEU A 33 27.60 14.33 -5.60
CA LEU A 33 28.69 13.44 -5.18
C LEU A 33 28.67 12.09 -5.91
N GLY A 34 27.69 11.82 -6.77
CA GLY A 34 27.57 10.56 -7.51
C GLY A 34 27.41 9.33 -6.60
N ARG A 35 26.90 9.53 -5.38
CA ARG A 35 26.75 8.43 -4.40
C ARG A 35 25.56 7.56 -4.78
N PRO A 36 25.73 6.23 -4.92
CA PRO A 36 24.61 5.35 -5.19
C PRO A 36 23.68 5.25 -3.97
N VAL A 37 22.40 4.99 -4.24
CA VAL A 37 21.43 4.62 -3.20
C VAL A 37 21.61 3.15 -2.89
N SER A 38 21.68 2.79 -1.60
CA SER A 38 21.74 1.39 -1.19
C SER A 38 20.48 0.65 -1.66
N PRO A 39 20.60 -0.62 -2.08
CA PRO A 39 19.42 -1.43 -2.43
C PRO A 39 18.48 -1.51 -1.23
N HIS A 40 17.17 -1.55 -1.48
CA HIS A 40 16.17 -1.47 -0.41
C HIS A 40 15.05 -2.49 -0.66
N VAL A 41 14.17 -2.25 -1.62
CA VAL A 41 13.06 -3.18 -1.92
C VAL A 41 13.59 -4.54 -2.40
N GLU A 42 14.74 -4.55 -3.08
CA GLU A 42 15.34 -5.75 -3.66
C GLU A 42 15.93 -6.71 -2.62
N ILE A 43 16.34 -6.19 -1.45
CA ILE A 43 17.04 -6.97 -0.41
C ILE A 43 16.27 -7.03 0.91
N TYR A 44 15.13 -6.35 1.02
CA TYR A 44 14.35 -6.31 2.26
C TYR A 44 13.54 -7.61 2.45
N ALA A 45 13.72 -8.25 3.60
CA ALA A 45 12.91 -9.42 3.99
C ALA A 45 11.52 -8.94 4.45
N PHE A 46 10.51 -9.05 3.58
CA PHE A 46 9.18 -8.54 3.85
C PHE A 46 8.46 -9.31 4.98
N PRO A 47 8.13 -8.66 6.12
CA PRO A 47 7.20 -9.25 7.07
C PRO A 47 5.77 -9.21 6.49
N VAL A 48 4.90 -10.09 6.99
CA VAL A 48 3.49 -10.17 6.56
C VAL A 48 2.75 -8.84 6.71
N THR A 49 3.13 -8.01 7.69
CA THR A 49 2.59 -6.66 7.90
C THR A 49 2.94 -5.71 6.76
N ALA A 50 4.14 -5.79 6.20
CA ALA A 50 4.56 -5.01 5.03
C ALA A 50 3.80 -5.45 3.78
N ILE A 51 3.66 -6.78 3.57
CA ILE A 51 2.83 -7.33 2.50
C ILE A 51 1.39 -6.82 2.63
N ALA A 52 0.82 -6.87 3.83
CA ALA A 52 -0.54 -6.37 4.06
C ALA A 52 -0.70 -4.87 3.74
N SER A 53 0.33 -4.07 4.05
CA SER A 53 0.37 -2.65 3.71
C SER A 53 0.40 -2.41 2.19
N ILE A 54 1.21 -3.18 1.46
CA ILE A 54 1.30 -3.12 -0.01
C ILE A 54 -0.04 -3.54 -0.63
N THR A 55 -0.61 -4.66 -0.17
CA THR A 55 -1.91 -5.16 -0.63
C THR A 55 -2.99 -4.10 -0.42
N ASN A 56 -3.02 -3.36 0.69
CA ASN A 56 -4.02 -2.31 0.90
C ASN A 56 -3.92 -1.18 -0.14
N ARG A 57 -2.70 -0.80 -0.52
CA ARG A 57 -2.49 0.19 -1.58
C ARG A 57 -2.93 -0.36 -2.94
N ALA A 58 -2.53 -1.59 -3.26
CA ALA A 58 -2.89 -2.23 -4.51
C ALA A 58 -4.41 -2.39 -4.65
N THR A 59 -5.11 -2.85 -3.60
CA THR A 59 -6.57 -2.97 -3.62
C THR A 59 -7.25 -1.61 -3.72
N GLY A 60 -6.73 -0.57 -3.06
CA GLY A 60 -7.24 0.80 -3.19
C GLY A 60 -7.15 1.31 -4.63
N VAL A 61 -5.98 1.18 -5.26
CA VAL A 61 -5.78 1.57 -6.68
C VAL A 61 -6.70 0.75 -7.60
N ALA A 62 -6.80 -0.56 -7.38
CA ALA A 62 -7.65 -1.42 -8.19
C ALA A 62 -9.14 -1.04 -8.08
N LEU A 63 -9.63 -0.73 -6.87
CA LEU A 63 -11.01 -0.28 -6.66
C LEU A 63 -11.27 1.06 -7.33
N THR A 64 -10.40 2.06 -7.09
CA THR A 64 -10.54 3.37 -7.72
C THR A 64 -10.49 3.27 -9.24
N GLY A 65 -9.53 2.52 -9.79
CA GLY A 65 -9.41 2.32 -11.23
C GLY A 65 -10.60 1.55 -11.82
N GLY A 66 -11.09 0.53 -11.14
CA GLY A 66 -12.26 -0.26 -11.55
C GLY A 66 -13.54 0.58 -11.61
N PHE A 67 -13.85 1.33 -10.54
CA PHE A 67 -15.03 2.20 -10.53
C PHE A 67 -14.89 3.38 -11.50
N ALA A 68 -13.72 4.02 -11.58
CA ALA A 68 -13.50 5.14 -12.49
C ALA A 68 -13.60 4.71 -13.96
N SER A 69 -13.06 3.54 -14.32
CA SER A 69 -13.16 3.02 -15.69
C SER A 69 -14.59 2.63 -16.04
N ALA A 70 -15.32 1.94 -15.17
CA ALA A 70 -16.73 1.62 -15.38
C ALA A 70 -17.59 2.88 -15.53
N ALA A 71 -17.37 3.89 -14.68
CA ALA A 71 -18.05 5.17 -14.76
C ALA A 71 -17.72 5.92 -16.05
N PHE A 72 -16.45 5.94 -16.46
CA PHE A 72 -16.02 6.57 -17.71
C PHE A 72 -16.63 5.90 -18.95
N VAL A 73 -16.62 4.57 -19.00
CA VAL A 73 -17.20 3.78 -20.09
C VAL A 73 -18.71 4.00 -20.19
N SER A 74 -19.41 4.05 -19.05
CA SER A 74 -20.82 4.40 -18.99
C SER A 74 -21.09 5.85 -19.46
N LEU A 75 -20.24 6.80 -19.04
CA LEU A 75 -20.36 8.21 -19.42
C LEU A 75 -20.24 8.44 -20.93
N VAL A 76 -19.41 7.65 -21.62
CA VAL A 76 -19.28 7.72 -23.09
C VAL A 76 -20.36 6.94 -23.85
N GLY A 77 -21.37 6.42 -23.13
CA GLY A 77 -22.59 5.83 -23.70
C GLY A 77 -22.60 4.31 -23.82
N ALA A 78 -21.62 3.60 -23.24
CA ALA A 78 -21.61 2.14 -23.29
C ALA A 78 -22.44 1.51 -22.16
N ASP A 79 -23.12 0.40 -22.48
CA ASP A 79 -23.83 -0.43 -21.51
C ASP A 79 -22.85 -1.40 -20.82
N VAL A 80 -22.37 -1.00 -19.63
CA VAL A 80 -21.43 -1.79 -18.83
C VAL A 80 -21.99 -3.18 -18.47
N PRO A 81 -23.25 -3.33 -18.00
CA PRO A 81 -23.89 -4.64 -17.85
C PRO A 81 -23.81 -5.52 -19.11
N ALA A 82 -24.18 -4.99 -20.29
CA ALA A 82 -24.13 -5.76 -21.53
C ALA A 82 -22.70 -6.22 -21.87
N LEU A 83 -21.70 -5.37 -21.66
CA LEU A 83 -20.28 -5.74 -21.85
C LEU A 83 -19.84 -6.86 -20.90
N ILE A 84 -20.29 -6.83 -19.64
CA ILE A 84 -19.98 -7.88 -18.67
C ILE A 84 -20.61 -9.21 -19.09
N TYR A 85 -21.87 -9.20 -19.55
CA TYR A 85 -22.52 -10.43 -20.01
C TYR A 85 -21.85 -10.99 -21.27
N ALA A 86 -21.51 -10.14 -22.24
CA ALA A 86 -20.77 -10.56 -23.41
C ALA A 86 -19.40 -11.17 -23.04
N ALA A 87 -18.68 -10.58 -22.09
CA ALA A 87 -17.43 -11.14 -21.59
C ALA A 87 -17.62 -12.49 -20.89
N GLN A 88 -18.71 -12.69 -20.15
CA GLN A 88 -19.04 -13.98 -19.53
C GLN A 88 -19.25 -15.10 -20.57
N ASP A 89 -19.76 -14.75 -21.75
CA ASP A 89 -20.09 -15.73 -22.79
C ASP A 89 -18.88 -16.05 -23.69
N ILE A 90 -18.00 -15.07 -23.91
CA ILE A 90 -16.88 -15.18 -24.87
C ILE A 90 -15.57 -15.59 -24.18
N ILE A 91 -15.34 -15.17 -22.93
CA ILE A 91 -14.06 -15.36 -22.24
C ILE A 91 -14.18 -16.52 -21.23
N PRO A 92 -13.46 -17.64 -21.45
CA PRO A 92 -13.45 -18.75 -20.50
C PRO A 92 -13.02 -18.29 -19.09
N PHE A 93 -13.68 -18.82 -18.06
CA PHE A 93 -13.44 -18.50 -16.64
C PHE A 93 -13.63 -17.02 -16.25
N PHE A 94 -14.18 -16.17 -17.13
CA PHE A 94 -14.38 -14.76 -16.81
C PHE A 94 -15.27 -14.56 -15.59
N ALA A 95 -16.39 -15.28 -15.49
CA ALA A 95 -17.32 -15.16 -14.38
C ALA A 95 -16.68 -15.44 -12.99
N PRO A 96 -16.01 -16.58 -12.73
CA PRO A 96 -15.37 -16.81 -11.43
C PRO A 96 -14.20 -15.86 -11.16
N LEU A 97 -13.38 -15.53 -12.17
CA LEU A 97 -12.22 -14.64 -11.99
C LEU A 97 -12.64 -13.21 -11.71
N SER A 98 -13.59 -12.65 -12.47
CA SER A 98 -14.12 -11.29 -12.23
C SER A 98 -14.73 -11.16 -10.84
N LYS A 99 -15.48 -12.16 -10.38
CA LYS A 99 -16.04 -12.19 -9.01
C LYS A 99 -14.94 -12.15 -7.95
N PHE A 100 -13.88 -12.96 -8.10
CA PHE A 100 -12.73 -12.92 -7.20
C PHE A 100 -12.06 -11.54 -7.21
N CYS A 101 -11.76 -11.03 -8.41
CA CYS A 101 -11.07 -9.76 -8.62
C CYS A 101 -11.84 -8.56 -8.10
N VAL A 102 -13.15 -8.65 -7.92
CA VAL A 102 -13.96 -7.60 -7.28
C VAL A 102 -14.12 -7.87 -5.78
N ALA A 103 -14.50 -9.09 -5.38
CA ALA A 103 -14.78 -9.41 -3.99
C ALA A 103 -13.55 -9.30 -3.10
N PHE A 104 -12.39 -9.83 -3.53
CA PHE A 104 -11.16 -9.78 -2.74
C PHE A 104 -10.74 -8.34 -2.38
N PRO A 105 -10.55 -7.40 -3.33
CA PRO A 105 -10.11 -6.05 -2.98
C PRO A 105 -11.15 -5.28 -2.18
N VAL A 106 -12.44 -5.43 -2.46
CA VAL A 106 -13.52 -4.79 -1.67
C VAL A 106 -13.44 -5.24 -0.22
N THR A 107 -13.42 -6.54 0.03
CA THR A 107 -13.35 -7.09 1.38
C THR A 107 -12.04 -6.72 2.06
N TYR A 108 -10.90 -6.90 1.40
CA TYR A 108 -9.59 -6.61 1.96
C TYR A 108 -9.44 -5.14 2.37
N HIS A 109 -9.78 -4.21 1.47
CA HIS A 109 -9.61 -2.78 1.73
C HIS A 109 -10.51 -2.29 2.87
N SER A 110 -11.75 -2.81 2.93
CA SER A 110 -12.73 -2.48 3.97
C SER A 110 -12.31 -3.02 5.34
N LEU A 111 -11.90 -4.29 5.42
CA LEU A 111 -11.42 -4.89 6.66
C LEU A 111 -10.10 -4.28 7.11
N ASN A 112 -9.23 -3.85 6.18
CA ASN A 112 -7.99 -3.14 6.53
C ASN A 112 -8.28 -1.76 7.14
N ALA A 113 -9.31 -1.05 6.66
CA ALA A 113 -9.75 0.20 7.27
C ALA A 113 -10.23 -0.01 8.71
N ILE A 114 -11.01 -1.07 8.95
CA ILE A 114 -11.44 -1.47 10.31
C ILE A 114 -10.23 -1.80 11.18
N ARG A 115 -9.27 -2.60 10.68
CA ARG A 115 -8.03 -2.91 11.41
C ARG A 115 -7.27 -1.64 11.77
N GLY A 116 -7.16 -0.70 10.85
CA GLY A 116 -6.55 0.61 11.07
C GLY A 116 -7.24 1.39 12.19
N ALA A 117 -8.58 1.45 12.17
CA ALA A 117 -9.35 2.10 13.22
C ALA A 117 -9.17 1.42 14.59
N VAL A 118 -9.14 0.08 14.63
CA VAL A 118 -8.87 -0.68 15.86
C VAL A 118 -7.48 -0.38 16.40
N TRP A 119 -6.45 -0.36 15.55
CA TRP A 119 -5.08 0.01 15.95
C TRP A 119 -4.97 1.44 16.45
N SER A 120 -5.72 2.38 15.87
CA SER A 120 -5.75 3.76 16.36
C SER A 120 -6.41 3.89 17.74
N GLN A 121 -7.43 3.07 18.03
CA GLN A 121 -8.13 3.07 19.31
C GLN A 121 -7.40 2.25 20.39
N ASN A 122 -6.61 1.26 19.99
CA ASN A 122 -5.93 0.30 20.87
C ASN A 122 -4.43 0.22 20.50
N PRO A 123 -3.62 1.26 20.78
CA PRO A 123 -2.20 1.30 20.39
C PRO A 123 -1.35 0.18 20.98
N GLU A 124 -1.76 -0.37 22.13
CA GLU A 124 -1.14 -1.53 22.78
C GLU A 124 -1.19 -2.79 21.92
N MET A 125 -2.08 -2.87 20.92
CA MET A 125 -2.14 -3.96 19.94
C MET A 125 -1.05 -3.87 18.86
N LEU A 126 -0.26 -2.80 18.80
CA LEU A 126 0.81 -2.60 17.81
C LEU A 126 2.11 -3.32 18.16
N THR A 127 2.01 -4.49 18.79
CA THR A 127 3.15 -5.38 18.97
C THR A 127 3.41 -6.18 17.70
N VAL A 128 4.67 -6.59 17.47
CA VAL A 128 5.06 -7.40 16.31
C VAL A 128 4.17 -8.65 16.12
N PRO A 129 3.91 -9.49 17.15
CA PRO A 129 3.09 -10.68 16.95
C PRO A 129 1.62 -10.35 16.64
N GLN A 130 1.02 -9.38 17.32
CA GLN A 130 -0.39 -9.01 17.09
C GLN A 130 -0.59 -8.34 15.73
N ALA A 131 0.35 -7.50 15.31
CA ALA A 131 0.35 -6.90 13.98
C ALA A 131 0.47 -7.98 12.88
N ALA A 132 1.32 -8.99 13.08
CA ALA A 132 1.45 -10.11 12.15
C ALA A 132 0.17 -10.97 12.10
N GLN A 133 -0.39 -11.33 13.26
CA GLN A 133 -1.60 -12.15 13.36
C GLN A 133 -2.82 -11.46 12.72
N SER A 134 -3.04 -10.18 13.03
CA SER A 134 -4.13 -9.41 12.43
C SER A 134 -3.94 -9.19 10.91
N SER A 135 -2.70 -9.17 10.42
CA SER A 135 -2.40 -9.11 8.97
C SER A 135 -2.70 -10.44 8.27
N GLN A 136 -2.36 -11.58 8.89
CA GLN A 136 -2.71 -12.90 8.39
C GLN A 136 -4.22 -13.12 8.38
N GLY A 137 -4.90 -12.75 9.48
CA GLY A 137 -6.35 -12.83 9.58
C GLY A 137 -7.06 -12.00 8.52
N LEU A 138 -6.56 -10.80 8.22
CA LEU A 138 -7.08 -9.96 7.15
C LEU A 138 -6.96 -10.63 5.77
N LEU A 139 -5.76 -11.12 5.42
CA LEU A 139 -5.51 -11.79 4.14
C LEU A 139 -6.37 -13.04 3.99
N ALA A 140 -6.48 -13.85 5.04
CA ALA A 140 -7.29 -15.06 5.06
C ALA A 140 -8.77 -14.75 4.89
N ALA A 141 -9.31 -13.79 5.65
CA ALA A 141 -10.72 -13.40 5.57
C ALA A 141 -11.09 -12.89 4.17
N ALA A 142 -10.27 -12.01 3.58
CA ALA A 142 -10.49 -11.53 2.22
C ALA A 142 -10.34 -12.64 1.18
N GLY A 143 -9.39 -13.54 1.36
CA GLY A 143 -9.19 -14.71 0.50
C GLY A 143 -10.39 -15.65 0.51
N VAL A 144 -10.93 -15.98 1.69
CA VAL A 144 -12.11 -16.83 1.85
C VAL A 144 -13.33 -16.20 1.18
N VAL A 145 -13.58 -14.90 1.40
CA VAL A 145 -14.72 -14.21 0.76
C VAL A 145 -14.54 -14.13 -0.75
N GLY A 146 -13.33 -13.84 -1.22
CA GLY A 146 -13.01 -13.80 -2.65
C GLY A 146 -13.24 -15.16 -3.33
N ILE A 147 -12.74 -16.25 -2.74
CA ILE A 147 -12.94 -17.61 -3.25
C ILE A 147 -14.42 -17.99 -3.18
N GLY A 148 -15.11 -17.68 -2.08
CA GLY A 148 -16.54 -17.93 -1.93
C GLY A 148 -17.35 -17.24 -3.05
N ALA A 149 -17.04 -15.98 -3.35
CA ALA A 149 -17.65 -15.26 -4.47
C ALA A 149 -17.32 -15.90 -5.83
N ALA A 150 -16.08 -16.34 -6.04
CA ALA A 150 -15.67 -17.00 -7.28
C ALA A 150 -16.42 -18.32 -7.53
N CYS A 151 -16.60 -19.11 -6.47
CA CYS A 151 -17.31 -20.40 -6.52
C CYS A 151 -18.83 -20.24 -6.57
N TYR A 152 -19.37 -19.09 -6.17
CA TYR A 152 -20.81 -18.87 -6.15
C TYR A 152 -21.34 -18.67 -7.58
N THR A 153 -22.20 -19.60 -8.01
CA THR A 153 -22.85 -19.55 -9.32
C THR A 153 -24.27 -19.04 -9.17
N ILE A 154 -24.58 -17.92 -9.81
CA ILE A 154 -25.95 -17.39 -9.92
C ILE A 154 -26.59 -18.07 -11.13
N LYS A 155 -27.78 -18.66 -10.97
CA LYS A 155 -28.55 -19.18 -12.11
C LYS A 155 -28.90 -18.00 -13.02
N ARG A 156 -28.64 -18.15 -14.31
CA ARG A 156 -29.11 -17.22 -15.34
C ARG A 156 -30.51 -17.70 -15.71
N ASP A 157 -31.51 -16.91 -15.36
CA ASP A 157 -32.90 -17.11 -15.80
C ASP A 157 -33.06 -16.69 -17.27
#